data_AF-A0A1I0N3X7-F1
#
_entry.id   AF-A0A1I0N3X7-F1
#
_cell.length_a   1.000
_cell.length_b   1.000
_cell.length_c   1.000
_cell.angle_alpha   90.00
_cell.angle_beta   90.00
_cell.angle_gamma   90.00
#
_symmetry.space_group_name_H-M   'P 1'
#
loop_
_entity.id
_entity.type
_entity.pdbx_description
1 polymer ?
#
loop_
_entity_poly.entity_id
_entity_poly.type
_entity_poly.pdbx_seq_one_letter_code
_entity_poly.pdbx_strand_id
1 'polypeptide(L)'
;MNTDIFRLAVVLYVDKNYKIESSTVHKKIIESFFVDSNNKQVTVYTLINEIKNKYDFLDKKEIHEIVANDPDFNISVHKDELSNINLVQSKYLSLKNKIQKNNIDTFLSGCHETISELQKIRNEKIKDKLSMREKTVVEQKLIDEKVKNDFIKYQMGGYFYIVLAIFCSFFVALNFFYKESSWNYINYVESLSKGFAEKELIEYIFLLPLGFFVFCAVQIYKRLICIKAKKKKKEIFRQKYNDKIICKFYSNL
;
A
#
# COMPACT_ATOMS: atom_id res chain seq x y z
N MET A 1 -36.55 -18.52 20.47
CA MET A 1 -36.27 -18.26 19.04
C MET A 1 -35.93 -19.61 18.43
N ASN A 2 -36.79 -20.16 17.55
CA ASN A 2 -36.70 -21.54 17.05
C ASN A 2 -35.40 -21.75 16.25
N THR A 3 -34.36 -22.23 16.93
CA THR A 3 -33.05 -22.61 16.37
C THR A 3 -33.16 -23.67 15.26
N ASP A 4 -34.24 -24.45 15.28
CA ASP A 4 -34.41 -25.61 14.40
C ASP A 4 -34.89 -25.20 13.00
N ILE A 5 -35.70 -24.14 12.89
CA ILE A 5 -36.06 -23.53 11.60
C ILE A 5 -34.82 -22.93 10.93
N PHE A 6 -33.93 -22.30 11.70
CA PHE A 6 -32.67 -21.78 11.17
C PHE A 6 -31.74 -22.91 10.70
N ARG A 7 -31.62 -24.02 11.45
CA ARG A 7 -30.85 -25.20 11.04
C ARG A 7 -31.41 -25.83 9.77
N LEU A 8 -32.74 -25.99 9.69
CA LEU A 8 -33.43 -26.49 8.51
C LEU A 8 -33.23 -25.59 7.29
N ALA A 9 -33.37 -24.28 7.45
CA ALA A 9 -33.13 -23.30 6.40
C ALA A 9 -31.66 -23.28 5.92
N VAL A 10 -30.70 -23.39 6.84
CA VAL A 10 -29.26 -23.47 6.50
C VAL A 10 -28.94 -24.77 5.74
N VAL A 11 -29.52 -25.91 6.16
CA VAL A 11 -29.36 -27.19 5.44
C VAL A 11 -29.94 -27.12 4.02
N LEU A 12 -31.13 -26.53 3.87
CA LEU A 12 -31.77 -26.32 2.57
C LEU A 12 -30.96 -25.38 1.65
N TYR A 13 -30.36 -24.33 2.22
CA TYR A 13 -29.55 -23.37 1.49
C TYR A 13 -28.22 -23.96 1.00
N VAL A 14 -27.56 -24.79 1.82
CA VAL A 14 -26.28 -25.43 1.48
C VAL A 14 -26.43 -26.57 0.45
N ASP A 15 -27.58 -27.25 0.37
CA ASP A 15 -27.85 -28.32 -0.61
C ASP A 15 -28.14 -27.79 -2.05
N LYS A 16 -27.95 -26.49 -2.33
CA LYS A 16 -27.82 -25.87 -3.69
C LYS A 16 -29.02 -25.96 -4.67
N ASN A 17 -30.27 -26.07 -4.23
CA ASN A 17 -31.42 -26.01 -5.15
C ASN A 17 -32.15 -24.66 -5.11
N TYR A 18 -31.98 -23.83 -6.15
CA TYR A 18 -32.67 -22.53 -6.33
C TYR A 18 -34.15 -22.64 -6.74
N LYS A 19 -34.74 -23.84 -6.72
CA LYS A 19 -36.18 -24.08 -6.82
C LYS A 19 -36.52 -25.22 -5.86
N ILE A 20 -37.03 -24.88 -4.68
CA ILE A 20 -37.43 -25.87 -3.68
C ILE A 20 -38.92 -26.12 -3.86
N GLU A 21 -39.28 -27.32 -4.28
CA GLU A 21 -40.69 -27.74 -4.31
C GLU A 21 -41.21 -27.94 -2.88
N SER A 22 -42.50 -27.66 -2.63
CA SER A 22 -43.10 -27.79 -1.30
C SER A 22 -42.93 -29.20 -0.72
N SER A 23 -43.04 -30.22 -1.57
CA SER A 23 -42.79 -31.63 -1.24
C SER A 23 -41.41 -31.87 -0.63
N THR A 24 -40.39 -31.17 -1.13
CA THR A 24 -39.00 -31.28 -0.63
C THR A 24 -38.86 -30.62 0.73
N VAL A 25 -39.52 -29.47 0.95
CA VAL A 25 -39.56 -28.81 2.27
C VAL A 25 -40.28 -29.69 3.28
N HIS A 26 -41.43 -30.25 2.91
CA HIS A 26 -42.25 -31.11 3.76
C HIS A 26 -41.49 -32.38 4.15
N LYS A 27 -40.83 -33.04 3.20
CA LYS A 27 -39.93 -34.17 3.46
C LYS A 27 -38.82 -33.79 4.45
N LYS A 28 -38.20 -32.62 4.28
CA LYS A 28 -37.11 -32.16 5.15
C LYS A 28 -37.56 -31.84 6.57
N ILE A 29 -38.78 -31.33 6.75
CA ILE A 29 -39.40 -31.14 8.06
C ILE A 29 -39.61 -32.49 8.76
N ILE A 30 -40.15 -33.48 8.04
CA ILE A 30 -40.35 -34.84 8.56
C ILE A 30 -39.00 -35.49 8.90
N GLU A 31 -38.00 -35.38 8.02
CA GLU A 31 -36.63 -35.86 8.26
C GLU A 31 -36.04 -35.22 9.53
N SER A 32 -36.21 -33.91 9.72
CA SER A 32 -35.73 -33.18 10.91
C SER A 32 -36.38 -33.70 12.19
N PHE A 33 -37.69 -33.96 12.17
CA PHE A 33 -38.39 -34.53 13.32
C PHE A 33 -37.79 -35.87 13.78
N PHE A 34 -37.43 -36.73 12.82
CA PHE A 34 -36.78 -38.00 13.14
C PHE A 34 -35.33 -37.85 13.60
N VAL A 35 -34.62 -36.81 13.15
CA VAL A 35 -33.29 -36.49 13.70
C VAL A 35 -33.42 -36.08 15.18
N ASP A 36 -34.37 -35.20 15.50
CA ASP A 36 -34.58 -34.66 16.85
C ASP A 36 -35.10 -35.72 17.83
N SER A 37 -35.96 -36.63 17.36
CA SER A 37 -36.47 -37.76 18.15
C SER A 37 -35.48 -38.92 18.27
N ASN A 38 -34.24 -38.77 17.76
CA ASN A 38 -33.20 -39.80 17.76
C ASN A 38 -33.65 -41.10 17.06
N ASN A 39 -34.36 -40.94 15.94
CA ASN A 39 -34.92 -41.99 15.09
C ASN A 39 -35.84 -42.99 15.81
N LYS A 40 -36.55 -42.55 16.84
CA LYS A 40 -37.57 -43.38 17.52
C LYS A 40 -38.71 -43.70 16.56
N GLN A 41 -39.22 -44.94 16.64
CA GLN A 41 -40.42 -45.33 15.92
C GLN A 41 -41.63 -44.59 16.50
N VAL A 42 -42.40 -43.95 15.62
CA VAL A 42 -43.63 -43.22 16.00
C VAL A 42 -44.78 -43.65 15.09
N THR A 43 -46.02 -43.59 15.59
CA THR A 43 -47.18 -43.79 14.72
C THR A 43 -47.36 -42.59 13.79
N VAL A 44 -47.99 -42.80 12.63
CA VAL A 44 -48.31 -41.69 11.72
C VAL A 44 -49.16 -40.62 12.40
N TYR A 45 -50.07 -41.04 13.28
CA TYR A 45 -50.90 -40.13 14.06
C TYR A 45 -50.07 -39.22 14.98
N THR A 46 -49.11 -39.79 15.72
CA THR A 46 -48.22 -39.02 16.59
C THR A 46 -47.33 -38.08 15.78
N LEU A 47 -46.81 -38.52 14.64
CA LEU A 47 -46.04 -37.69 13.72
C LEU A 47 -46.85 -36.48 13.25
N ILE A 48 -48.08 -36.70 12.78
CA ILE A 48 -48.97 -35.63 12.32
C ILE A 48 -49.28 -34.64 13.45
N ASN A 49 -49.58 -35.13 14.65
CA ASN A 49 -49.93 -34.28 15.77
C ASN A 49 -48.74 -33.42 16.24
N GLU A 50 -47.56 -34.02 16.35
CA GLU A 50 -46.33 -33.30 16.71
C GLU A 50 -45.92 -32.28 15.66
N ILE A 51 -46.02 -32.63 14.38
CA ILE A 51 -45.74 -31.71 13.28
C ILE A 51 -46.75 -30.57 13.29
N LYS A 52 -48.06 -30.83 13.41
CA LYS A 52 -49.08 -29.77 13.47
C LYS A 52 -48.91 -28.85 14.68
N ASN A 53 -48.58 -29.41 15.84
CA ASN A 53 -48.36 -28.63 17.05
C ASN A 53 -47.11 -27.73 16.97
N LYS A 54 -46.08 -28.14 16.21
CA LYS A 54 -44.82 -27.39 16.06
C LYS A 54 -44.76 -26.54 14.80
N TYR A 55 -45.49 -26.93 13.76
CA TYR A 55 -45.45 -26.41 12.41
C TYR A 55 -46.87 -26.50 11.82
N ASP A 56 -47.66 -25.44 11.95
CA ASP A 56 -49.07 -25.33 11.54
C ASP A 56 -49.29 -25.34 10.00
N PHE A 57 -48.39 -26.00 9.24
CA PHE A 57 -48.24 -25.84 7.80
C PHE A 57 -48.50 -27.11 6.97
N LEU A 58 -48.65 -28.28 7.62
CA LEU A 58 -48.66 -29.58 6.93
C LEU A 58 -50.00 -30.31 7.06
N ASP A 59 -50.55 -30.72 5.92
CA ASP A 59 -51.79 -31.47 5.85
C ASP A 59 -51.58 -32.99 6.06
N LYS A 60 -52.57 -33.63 6.67
CA LYS A 60 -52.52 -35.08 7.00
C LYS A 60 -52.29 -35.93 5.75
N LYS A 61 -52.88 -35.57 4.61
CA LYS A 61 -52.75 -36.31 3.34
C LYS A 61 -51.33 -36.25 2.80
N GLU A 62 -50.70 -35.07 2.84
CA GLU A 62 -49.34 -34.87 2.33
C GLU A 62 -48.29 -35.64 3.14
N ILE A 63 -48.44 -35.68 4.48
CA ILE A 63 -47.54 -36.46 5.34
C ILE A 63 -47.66 -37.97 5.01
N HIS A 64 -48.88 -38.46 4.80
CA HIS A 64 -49.10 -39.85 4.41
C HIS A 64 -48.49 -40.17 3.04
N GLU A 65 -48.67 -39.29 2.04
CA GLU A 65 -48.11 -39.48 0.70
C GLU A 65 -46.58 -39.45 0.69
N ILE A 66 -45.95 -38.55 1.45
CA ILE A 66 -44.49 -38.45 1.52
C ILE A 66 -43.90 -39.68 2.19
N VAL A 67 -44.49 -40.15 3.30
CA VAL A 67 -43.95 -41.31 4.01
C VAL A 67 -44.20 -42.62 3.25
N ALA A 68 -45.36 -42.76 2.59
CA ALA A 68 -45.71 -43.99 1.88
C ALA A 68 -44.94 -44.21 0.58
N ASN A 69 -44.58 -43.13 -0.13
CA ASN A 69 -43.95 -43.22 -1.44
C ASN A 69 -42.42 -43.11 -1.41
N ASP A 70 -41.82 -42.89 -0.24
CA ASP A 70 -40.41 -42.57 -0.13
C ASP A 70 -39.60 -43.69 0.53
N PRO A 71 -38.58 -44.23 -0.16
CA PRO A 71 -37.78 -45.36 0.34
C PRO A 71 -36.91 -45.02 1.54
N ASP A 72 -36.79 -43.73 1.89
CA ASP A 72 -36.01 -43.29 3.05
C ASP A 72 -36.74 -43.54 4.40
N PHE A 73 -38.01 -43.98 4.37
CA PHE A 73 -38.80 -44.30 5.56
C PHE A 73 -39.12 -45.79 5.64
N ASN A 74 -38.99 -46.39 6.83
CA ASN A 74 -39.54 -47.73 7.06
C ASN A 74 -40.93 -47.59 7.66
N ILE A 75 -41.86 -48.37 7.11
CA ILE A 75 -43.22 -48.51 7.62
C ILE A 75 -43.38 -49.94 8.12
N SER A 76 -43.58 -50.12 9.42
CA SER A 76 -43.96 -51.42 9.97
C SER A 76 -45.46 -51.43 10.23
N VAL A 77 -46.18 -52.32 9.55
CA VAL A 77 -47.62 -52.53 9.75
C VAL A 77 -47.79 -53.54 10.87
N HIS A 78 -48.32 -53.10 12.01
CA HIS A 78 -48.83 -54.01 13.06
C HIS A 78 -50.31 -54.30 12.83
N LYS A 79 -50.78 -55.44 13.38
CA LYS A 79 -52.11 -56.03 13.13
C LYS A 79 -53.32 -55.11 13.44
N ASP A 80 -53.12 -53.96 14.10
CA ASP A 80 -54.17 -53.05 14.58
C ASP A 80 -54.18 -51.68 13.86
N GLU A 81 -53.95 -51.64 12.54
CA GLU A 81 -54.03 -50.42 11.69
C GLU A 81 -53.05 -49.26 12.01
N LEU A 82 -52.27 -49.37 13.08
CA LEU A 82 -51.28 -48.38 13.49
C LEU A 82 -49.93 -48.65 12.82
N SER A 83 -49.72 -48.02 11.66
CA SER A 83 -48.42 -48.01 10.99
C SER A 83 -47.40 -47.16 11.77
N ASN A 84 -46.34 -47.82 12.24
CA ASN A 84 -45.17 -47.13 12.82
C ASN A 84 -44.19 -46.74 11.71
N ILE A 85 -43.62 -45.55 11.84
CA ILE A 85 -42.70 -44.95 10.88
C ILE A 85 -41.39 -44.62 11.59
N ASN A 86 -40.26 -44.87 10.91
CA ASN A 86 -38.96 -44.28 11.23
C ASN A 86 -38.16 -44.01 9.95
N LEU A 87 -37.03 -43.31 10.07
CA LEU A 87 -36.08 -43.19 8.95
C LEU A 87 -35.23 -44.45 8.83
N VAL A 88 -34.87 -44.79 7.60
CA VAL A 88 -33.81 -45.77 7.31
C VAL A 88 -32.50 -45.33 7.98
N GLN A 89 -31.82 -46.27 8.65
CA GLN A 89 -30.67 -45.96 9.50
C GLN A 89 -29.52 -45.26 8.76
N SER A 90 -29.25 -45.64 7.51
CA SER A 90 -28.24 -44.99 6.66
C SER A 90 -28.56 -43.52 6.38
N LYS A 91 -29.85 -43.22 6.16
CA LYS A 91 -30.34 -41.86 5.95
C LYS A 91 -30.27 -41.01 7.21
N TYR A 92 -30.68 -41.56 8.35
CA TYR A 92 -30.56 -40.90 9.66
C TYR A 92 -29.12 -40.51 9.98
N LEU A 93 -28.16 -41.45 9.82
CA LEU A 93 -26.74 -41.19 10.09
C LEU A 93 -26.17 -40.12 9.13
N SER A 94 -26.56 -40.16 7.85
CA SER A 94 -26.16 -39.16 6.85
C SER A 94 -26.65 -37.76 7.23
N LEU A 95 -27.92 -37.62 7.64
CA LEU A 95 -28.51 -36.36 8.06
C LEU A 95 -27.87 -35.83 9.35
N LYS A 96 -27.67 -36.70 10.35
CA LYS A 96 -27.01 -36.34 11.61
C LYS A 96 -25.59 -35.83 11.37
N ASN A 97 -24.82 -36.50 10.51
CA ASN A 97 -23.47 -36.09 10.15
C ASN A 97 -23.46 -34.78 9.36
N LYS A 98 -24.42 -34.56 8.45
CA LYS A 98 -24.58 -33.29 7.73
C LYS A 98 -24.87 -32.13 8.68
N ILE A 99 -25.76 -32.32 9.67
CA ILE A 99 -26.10 -31.30 10.66
C ILE A 99 -24.91 -30.98 11.57
N GLN A 100 -24.14 -32.00 11.98
CA GLN A 100 -22.92 -31.78 12.78
C GLN A 100 -21.83 -31.04 11.99
N LYS A 101 -21.67 -31.35 10.69
CA LYS A 101 -20.66 -30.73 9.83
C LYS A 101 -21.02 -29.30 9.41
N ASN A 102 -22.31 -29.04 9.15
CA ASN A 102 -22.84 -27.76 8.68
C ASN A 102 -23.51 -26.96 9.82
N ASN A 103 -23.03 -27.09 11.06
CA ASN A 103 -23.56 -26.29 12.16
C ASN A 103 -23.07 -24.84 12.04
N ILE A 104 -23.89 -23.88 12.44
CA ILE A 104 -23.55 -22.45 12.45
C ILE A 104 -22.22 -22.21 13.19
N ASP A 105 -21.96 -22.96 14.27
CA ASP A 105 -20.74 -22.87 15.05
C ASP A 105 -19.46 -23.19 14.24
N THR A 106 -19.50 -24.17 13.33
CA THR A 106 -18.34 -24.52 12.49
C THR A 106 -18.07 -23.46 11.42
N PHE A 107 -19.13 -22.82 10.92
CA PHE A 107 -19.02 -21.67 10.02
C PHE A 107 -18.50 -20.42 10.75
N LEU A 108 -18.96 -20.17 11.98
CA LEU A 108 -18.51 -19.05 12.80
C LEU A 108 -17.03 -19.18 13.17
N SER A 109 -16.57 -20.38 13.56
CA SER A 109 -15.15 -20.60 13.87
C SER A 109 -14.25 -20.38 12.66
N GLY A 110 -14.62 -20.92 11.49
CA GLY A 110 -13.86 -20.73 10.25
C GLY A 110 -13.81 -19.27 9.78
N CYS A 111 -14.92 -18.52 9.92
CA CYS A 111 -14.94 -17.09 9.66
C CYS A 111 -14.02 -16.33 10.62
N HIS A 112 -14.04 -16.67 11.91
CA HIS A 112 -13.25 -15.95 12.90
C HIS A 112 -11.73 -16.12 12.68
N GLU A 113 -11.31 -17.33 12.32
CA GLU A 113 -9.93 -17.66 11.98
C GLU A 113 -9.47 -16.91 10.72
N THR A 114 -10.30 -16.94 9.66
CA THR A 114 -10.03 -16.20 8.41
C THR A 114 -9.89 -14.70 8.66
N ILE A 115 -10.77 -14.12 9.49
CA ILE A 115 -10.70 -12.69 9.86
C ILE A 115 -9.41 -12.38 10.61
N SER A 116 -8.99 -13.25 11.54
CA SER A 116 -7.74 -13.09 12.30
C SER A 116 -6.51 -13.13 11.40
N GLU A 117 -6.45 -14.06 10.46
CA GLU A 117 -5.35 -14.15 9.49
C GLU A 117 -5.30 -12.92 8.58
N LEU A 118 -6.46 -12.47 8.06
CA LEU A 118 -6.54 -11.26 7.25
C LEU A 118 -6.08 -10.01 8.02
N GLN A 119 -6.38 -9.92 9.31
CA GLN A 119 -5.89 -8.84 10.16
C GLN A 119 -4.37 -8.88 10.34
N LYS A 120 -3.78 -10.07 10.55
CA LYS A 120 -2.31 -10.23 10.64
C LYS A 120 -1.63 -9.78 9.34
N ILE A 121 -2.09 -10.29 8.19
CA ILE A 121 -1.56 -9.92 6.87
C ILE A 121 -1.69 -8.42 6.62
N ARG A 122 -2.83 -7.81 7.01
CA ARG A 122 -3.03 -6.36 6.88
C ARG A 122 -2.03 -5.57 7.73
N ASN A 123 -1.80 -5.99 8.97
CA ASN A 123 -0.88 -5.31 9.88
C ASN A 123 0.58 -5.42 9.43
N GLU A 124 1.00 -6.59 8.93
CA GLU A 124 2.33 -6.77 8.33
C GLU A 124 2.54 -5.87 7.11
N LYS A 125 1.56 -5.84 6.18
CA LYS A 125 1.61 -4.93 5.02
C LYS A 125 1.68 -3.46 5.41
N ILE A 126 1.04 -3.05 6.52
CA ILE A 126 1.14 -1.68 7.03
C ILE A 126 2.54 -1.41 7.60
N LYS A 127 3.09 -2.35 8.37
CA LYS A 127 4.44 -2.24 8.94
C LYS A 127 5.51 -2.12 7.87
N ASP A 128 5.42 -2.93 6.81
CA ASP A 128 6.37 -2.87 5.69
C ASP A 128 6.29 -1.53 4.96
N LYS A 129 5.08 -1.02 4.71
CA LYS A 129 4.87 0.30 4.11
C LYS A 129 5.43 1.44 4.96
N LEU A 130 5.31 1.35 6.29
CA LEU A 130 5.91 2.33 7.20
C LEU A 130 7.44 2.28 7.14
N SER A 131 8.04 1.08 7.16
CA SER A 131 9.50 0.94 7.07
C SER A 131 10.06 1.46 5.73
N MET A 132 9.36 1.24 4.62
CA MET A 132 9.72 1.78 3.31
C MET A 132 9.66 3.32 3.30
N ARG A 133 8.62 3.90 3.91
CA ARG A 133 8.51 5.36 4.06
C ARG A 133 9.63 5.94 4.89
N GLU A 134 10.02 5.30 5.99
CA GLU A 134 11.13 5.75 6.82
C GLU A 134 12.46 5.71 6.05
N LYS A 135 12.74 4.61 5.34
CA LYS A 135 13.95 4.51 4.50
C LYS A 135 14.01 5.60 3.44
N THR A 136 12.93 5.80 2.69
CA THR A 136 12.86 6.84 1.65
C THR A 136 13.00 8.25 2.22
N VAL A 137 12.45 8.54 3.40
CA VAL A 137 12.64 9.83 4.07
C VAL A 137 14.10 10.04 4.49
N VAL A 138 14.75 9.01 5.04
CA VAL A 138 16.17 9.08 5.43
C VAL A 138 17.06 9.29 4.21
N GLU A 139 16.80 8.57 3.12
CA GLU A 139 17.52 8.74 1.85
C GLU A 139 17.37 10.16 1.31
N GLN A 140 16.14 10.70 1.31
CA GLN A 140 15.88 12.06 0.85
C GLN A 140 16.62 13.11 1.70
N LYS A 141 16.68 12.93 3.03
CA LYS A 141 17.46 13.79 3.92
C LYS A 141 18.95 13.75 3.60
N LEU A 142 19.50 12.56 3.36
CA LEU A 142 20.91 12.39 2.99
C LEU A 142 21.25 13.05 1.65
N ILE A 143 20.35 12.97 0.67
CA ILE A 143 20.50 13.66 -0.62
C ILE A 143 20.51 15.17 -0.39
N ASP A 144 19.54 15.70 0.36
CA ASP A 144 19.44 17.13 0.61
C ASP A 144 20.67 17.68 1.35
N GLU A 145 21.22 16.91 2.30
CA GLU A 145 22.47 17.26 2.99
C GLU A 145 23.68 17.27 2.04
N LYS A 146 23.82 16.26 1.17
CA LYS A 146 24.88 16.22 0.17
C LYS A 146 24.77 17.37 -0.84
N VAL A 147 23.55 17.65 -1.32
CA VAL A 147 23.28 18.79 -2.21
C VAL A 147 23.65 20.10 -1.52
N LYS A 148 23.30 20.26 -0.23
CA LYS A 148 23.66 21.45 0.55
C LYS A 148 25.18 21.62 0.63
N ASN A 149 25.91 20.56 0.97
CA ASN A 149 27.37 20.60 1.12
C ASN A 149 28.09 20.94 -0.20
N ASP A 150 27.68 20.33 -1.32
CA ASP A 150 28.24 20.66 -2.63
C ASP A 150 27.87 22.06 -3.10
N PHE A 151 26.66 22.52 -2.77
CA PHE A 151 26.24 23.87 -3.06
C PHE A 151 27.06 24.91 -2.29
N ILE A 152 27.40 24.64 -1.02
CA ILE A 152 28.32 25.46 -0.23
C ILE A 152 29.69 25.51 -0.91
N LYS A 153 30.26 24.37 -1.33
CA LYS A 153 31.54 24.35 -2.07
C LYS A 153 31.49 25.17 -3.36
N TYR A 154 30.38 25.11 -4.09
CA TYR A 154 30.16 25.93 -5.28
C TYR A 154 30.14 27.42 -4.97
N GLN A 155 29.55 27.82 -3.84
CA GLN A 155 29.52 29.20 -3.35
C GLN A 155 30.89 29.67 -2.85
N MET A 156 31.68 28.80 -2.21
CA MET A 156 33.06 29.10 -1.78
C MET A 156 33.92 29.60 -2.93
N GLY A 157 33.76 29.02 -4.13
CA GLY A 157 34.41 29.54 -5.33
C GLY A 157 34.01 31.00 -5.66
N GLY A 158 32.77 31.39 -5.38
CA GLY A 158 32.31 32.79 -5.52
C GLY A 158 32.99 33.73 -4.54
N TYR A 159 33.15 33.33 -3.27
CA TYR A 159 33.86 34.13 -2.26
C TYR A 159 35.34 34.30 -2.58
N PHE A 160 35.99 33.28 -3.18
CA PHE A 160 37.35 33.40 -3.69
C PHE A 160 37.48 34.51 -4.75
N TYR A 161 36.51 34.63 -5.66
CA TYR A 161 36.49 35.72 -6.64
C TYR A 161 36.27 37.10 -5.99
N ILE A 162 35.60 37.19 -4.84
CA ILE A 162 35.49 38.46 -4.10
C ILE A 162 36.87 38.90 -3.62
N VAL A 163 37.65 37.99 -3.02
CA VAL A 163 39.00 38.29 -2.55
C VAL A 163 39.88 38.73 -3.72
N LEU A 164 39.84 38.03 -4.85
CA LEU A 164 40.56 38.43 -6.06
C LEU A 164 40.12 39.81 -6.59
N ALA A 165 38.83 40.10 -6.60
CA ALA A 165 38.31 41.40 -7.01
C ALA A 165 38.83 42.52 -6.10
N ILE A 166 38.93 42.29 -4.78
CA ILE A 166 39.51 43.25 -3.82
C ILE A 166 40.98 43.52 -4.18
N PHE A 167 41.77 42.49 -4.49
CA PHE A 167 43.17 42.68 -4.92
C PHE A 167 43.26 43.51 -6.21
N CYS A 168 42.41 43.27 -7.20
CA CYS A 168 42.36 44.08 -8.42
C CYS A 168 41.96 45.53 -8.13
N SER A 169 40.96 45.76 -7.27
CA SER A 169 40.57 47.11 -6.86
C SER A 169 41.69 47.83 -6.13
N PHE A 170 42.40 47.13 -5.24
CA PHE A 170 43.55 47.68 -4.52
C PHE A 170 44.68 48.05 -5.48
N PHE A 171 44.98 47.20 -6.46
CA PHE A 171 45.96 47.50 -7.51
C PHE A 171 45.59 48.77 -8.29
N VAL A 172 44.33 48.91 -8.73
CA VAL A 172 43.87 50.11 -9.45
C VAL A 172 43.95 51.35 -8.54
N ALA A 173 43.57 51.22 -7.27
CA ALA A 173 43.64 52.32 -6.31
C ALA A 173 45.09 52.79 -6.07
N LEU A 174 46.05 51.86 -5.92
CA LEU A 174 47.47 52.22 -5.77
C LEU A 174 47.98 53.02 -6.97
N ASN A 175 47.63 52.60 -8.18
CA ASN A 175 48.00 53.35 -9.40
C ASN A 175 47.35 54.74 -9.45
N PHE A 176 46.16 54.91 -8.85
CA PHE A 176 45.49 56.20 -8.82
C PHE A 176 46.04 57.16 -7.76
N PHE A 177 46.33 56.67 -6.55
CA PHE A 177 46.75 57.51 -5.42
C PHE A 177 48.25 57.84 -5.43
N TYR A 178 49.09 56.91 -5.87
CA TYR A 178 50.55 57.09 -5.83
C TYR A 178 51.07 57.50 -7.20
N LYS A 179 50.48 58.54 -7.81
CA LYS A 179 50.87 58.99 -9.16
C LYS A 179 52.35 59.27 -9.26
N GLU A 180 52.94 59.96 -8.29
CA GLU A 180 54.35 60.39 -8.35
C GLU A 180 55.38 59.30 -7.98
N SER A 181 54.92 58.13 -7.54
CA SER A 181 55.84 57.04 -7.16
C SER A 181 56.49 56.40 -8.39
N SER A 182 57.77 56.06 -8.30
CA SER A 182 58.50 55.35 -9.36
C SER A 182 57.95 53.93 -9.62
N TRP A 183 57.18 53.39 -8.68
CA TRP A 183 56.52 52.09 -8.79
C TRP A 183 55.12 52.20 -9.43
N ASN A 184 54.66 53.43 -9.74
CA ASN A 184 53.41 53.63 -10.43
C ASN A 184 53.53 53.12 -11.87
N TYR A 185 52.62 52.21 -12.24
CA TYR A 185 52.65 51.59 -13.55
C TYR A 185 52.53 52.61 -14.68
N ILE A 186 51.63 53.60 -14.53
CA ILE A 186 51.34 54.60 -15.56
C ILE A 186 52.57 55.49 -15.80
N ASN A 187 53.22 55.96 -14.73
CA ASN A 187 54.45 56.74 -14.87
C ASN A 187 55.58 55.94 -15.50
N TYR A 188 55.71 54.66 -15.15
CA TYR A 188 56.69 53.78 -15.78
C TYR A 188 56.44 53.68 -17.29
N VAL A 189 55.19 53.47 -17.72
CA VAL A 189 54.81 53.44 -19.15
C VAL A 189 55.10 54.78 -19.84
N GLU A 190 54.82 55.90 -19.17
CA GLU A 190 55.04 57.24 -19.71
C GLU A 190 56.54 57.58 -19.86
N SER A 191 57.39 57.03 -19.00
CA SER A 191 58.84 57.21 -19.07
C SER A 191 59.52 56.48 -20.25
N LEU A 192 58.84 55.51 -20.86
CA LEU A 192 59.34 54.80 -22.04
C LEU A 192 59.26 55.67 -23.29
N SER A 193 60.31 55.62 -24.11
CA SER A 193 60.43 56.39 -25.35
C SER A 193 59.33 56.03 -26.37
N LYS A 194 58.81 57.05 -27.06
CA LYS A 194 57.76 56.87 -28.08
C LYS A 194 58.33 56.10 -29.28
N GLY A 195 57.68 55.02 -29.69
CA GLY A 195 58.01 54.24 -30.90
C GLY A 195 58.43 52.78 -30.66
N PHE A 196 58.58 52.34 -29.41
CA PHE A 196 58.86 50.94 -29.09
C PHE A 196 57.56 50.14 -28.96
N ALA A 197 57.52 48.96 -29.60
CA ALA A 197 56.42 47.98 -29.45
C ALA A 197 56.21 47.54 -27.99
N GLU A 198 57.24 47.70 -27.15
CA GLU A 198 57.19 47.45 -25.71
C GLU A 198 56.15 48.33 -25.00
N LYS A 199 56.00 49.60 -25.42
CA LYS A 199 55.05 50.52 -24.80
C LYS A 199 53.60 50.09 -25.02
N GLU A 200 53.25 49.69 -26.24
CA GLU A 200 51.90 49.18 -26.56
C GLU A 200 51.61 47.88 -25.81
N LEU A 201 52.55 46.94 -25.75
CA LEU A 201 52.40 45.70 -24.99
C LEU A 201 52.13 45.96 -23.50
N ILE A 202 52.86 46.90 -22.91
CA ILE A 202 52.72 47.30 -21.51
C ILE A 202 51.35 47.98 -21.30
N GLU A 203 50.88 48.85 -22.20
CA GLU A 203 49.53 49.42 -22.09
C GLU A 203 48.42 48.34 -22.06
N TYR A 204 48.55 47.26 -22.85
CA TYR A 204 47.61 46.13 -22.79
C TYR A 204 47.68 45.34 -21.48
N ILE A 205 48.86 45.22 -20.87
CA ILE A 205 49.03 44.55 -19.58
C ILE A 205 48.26 45.28 -18.47
N PHE A 206 48.16 46.62 -18.52
CA PHE A 206 47.35 47.40 -17.58
C PHE A 206 45.85 47.12 -17.68
N LEU A 207 45.36 46.76 -18.86
CA LEU A 207 43.95 46.41 -19.08
C LEU A 207 43.61 45.02 -18.50
N LEU A 208 44.59 44.15 -18.28
CA LEU A 208 44.36 42.79 -17.77
C LEU A 208 43.70 42.79 -16.37
N PRO A 209 44.18 43.55 -15.35
CA PRO A 209 43.50 43.67 -14.06
C PRO A 209 42.05 44.15 -14.16
N LEU A 210 41.75 45.08 -15.06
CA LEU A 210 40.38 45.59 -15.26
C LEU A 210 39.48 44.53 -15.90
N GLY A 211 39.95 43.87 -16.96
CA GLY A 211 39.23 42.75 -17.57
C GLY A 211 39.00 41.60 -16.59
N PHE A 212 40.01 41.28 -15.78
CA PHE A 212 39.93 40.26 -14.74
C PHE A 212 38.96 40.65 -13.62
N PHE A 213 38.90 41.92 -13.24
CA PHE A 213 37.92 42.42 -12.28
C PHE A 213 36.48 42.24 -12.78
N VAL A 214 36.20 42.60 -14.05
CA VAL A 214 34.88 42.38 -14.67
C VAL A 214 34.54 40.89 -14.71
N PHE A 215 35.50 40.03 -15.07
CA PHE A 215 35.31 38.58 -15.03
C PHE A 215 34.96 38.09 -13.62
N CYS A 216 35.67 38.54 -12.59
CA CYS A 216 35.38 38.22 -11.20
C CYS A 216 33.96 38.67 -10.82
N ALA A 217 33.57 39.91 -11.16
CA ALA A 217 32.22 40.44 -10.91
C ALA A 217 31.12 39.57 -11.54
N VAL A 218 31.32 39.11 -12.78
CA VAL A 218 30.39 38.18 -13.45
C VAL A 218 30.31 36.85 -12.72
N GLN A 219 31.43 36.29 -12.27
CA GLN A 219 31.45 35.02 -11.51
C GLN A 219 30.76 35.15 -10.16
N ILE A 220 31.01 36.24 -9.43
CA ILE A 220 30.37 36.57 -8.16
C ILE A 220 28.85 36.67 -8.37
N TYR A 221 28.42 37.43 -9.37
CA TYR A 221 27.01 37.60 -9.69
C TYR A 221 26.33 36.25 -9.99
N LYS A 222 26.94 35.42 -10.86
CA LYS A 222 26.39 34.11 -11.22
C LYS A 222 26.31 33.15 -10.04
N ARG A 223 27.32 33.13 -9.16
CA ARG A 223 27.45 32.13 -8.09
C ARG A 223 26.74 32.51 -6.79
N LEU A 224 26.78 33.79 -6.42
CA LEU A 224 26.31 34.27 -5.11
C LEU A 224 24.99 35.05 -5.20
N ILE A 225 24.79 35.86 -6.23
CA ILE A 225 23.68 36.83 -6.29
C ILE A 225 22.50 36.28 -7.10
N CYS A 226 22.74 35.74 -8.29
CA CYS A 226 21.68 35.35 -9.21
C CYS A 226 20.86 34.14 -8.69
N ILE A 227 19.63 34.42 -8.22
CA ILE A 227 18.72 33.40 -7.67
C ILE A 227 18.40 32.32 -8.70
N LYS A 228 18.18 32.69 -9.97
CA LYS A 228 17.87 31.73 -11.05
C LYS A 228 19.03 30.74 -11.27
N ALA A 229 20.26 31.24 -11.34
CA ALA A 229 21.45 30.41 -11.50
C ALA A 229 21.67 29.47 -10.30
N LYS A 230 21.45 29.97 -9.07
CA LYS A 230 21.52 29.18 -7.83
C LYS A 230 20.51 28.04 -7.82
N LYS A 231 19.24 28.31 -8.17
CA LYS A 231 18.19 27.27 -8.26
C LYS A 231 18.56 26.20 -9.30
N LYS A 232 18.91 26.61 -10.52
CA LYS A 232 19.33 25.69 -11.59
C LYS A 232 20.51 24.80 -11.17
N LYS A 233 21.51 25.38 -10.48
CA LYS A 233 22.66 24.59 -10.03
C LYS A 233 22.31 23.60 -8.92
N LYS A 234 21.41 23.97 -8.00
CA LYS A 234 20.91 23.07 -6.95
C LYS A 234 20.13 21.90 -7.54
N GLU A 235 19.33 22.13 -8.58
CA GLU A 235 18.60 21.08 -9.31
C GLU A 235 19.56 20.10 -10.00
N ILE A 236 20.60 20.60 -10.68
CA ILE A 236 21.64 19.75 -11.29
C ILE A 236 22.32 18.85 -10.25
N PHE A 237 22.63 19.39 -9.06
CA PHE A 237 23.18 18.56 -7.98
C PHE A 237 22.18 17.50 -7.50
N ARG A 238 20.90 17.87 -7.34
CA ARG A 238 19.86 16.91 -6.94
C ARG A 238 19.68 15.79 -7.97
N GLN A 239 19.65 16.11 -9.26
CA GLN A 239 19.60 15.11 -10.34
C GLN A 239 20.81 14.17 -10.29
N LYS A 240 22.04 14.71 -10.20
CA LYS A 240 23.27 13.91 -10.09
C LYS A 240 23.22 12.89 -8.94
N TYR A 241 22.65 13.26 -7.80
CA TYR A 241 22.55 12.37 -6.65
C TYR A 241 21.42 11.35 -6.79
N ASN A 242 20.29 11.74 -7.38
CA ASN A 242 19.20 10.83 -7.69
C ASN A 242 19.65 9.76 -8.69
N ASP A 243 20.32 10.15 -9.78
CA ASP A 243 20.81 9.22 -10.80
C ASP A 243 21.81 8.21 -10.19
N LYS A 244 22.68 8.66 -9.29
CA LYS A 244 23.63 7.79 -8.60
C LYS A 244 22.95 6.75 -7.69
N ILE A 245 21.82 7.10 -7.08
CA ILE A 245 21.02 6.17 -6.28
C ILE A 245 20.34 5.16 -7.19
N ILE A 246 19.76 5.62 -8.29
CA ILE A 246 19.13 4.76 -9.30
C ILE A 246 20.15 3.74 -9.83
N CYS A 247 21.34 4.17 -10.23
CA CYS A 247 22.40 3.25 -10.69
C CYS A 247 22.81 2.22 -9.63
N LYS A 248 22.85 2.61 -8.34
CA LYS A 248 23.19 1.69 -7.25
C LYS A 248 22.09 0.65 -6.99
N PHE A 249 20.84 1.01 -7.27
CA PHE A 249 19.71 0.09 -7.16
C PHE A 249 19.77 -0.98 -8.26
N TYR A 250 20.05 -0.57 -9.50
CA TYR A 250 20.17 -1.47 -10.64
C TYR A 250 21.45 -2.34 -10.64
N SER A 251 22.51 -1.94 -9.92
CA SER A 251 23.71 -2.77 -9.77
C SER A 251 23.59 -3.88 -8.73
N ASN A 252 22.54 -3.85 -7.89
CA ASN A 252 22.30 -4.79 -6.80
C ASN A 252 21.14 -5.78 -7.08
N LEU A 253 20.52 -5.67 -8.25
CA LEU A 253 19.54 -6.60 -8.81
C LEU A 253 20.26 -7.55 -9.77
#